data_AF-A0A3D3HBR4-F1
#
_entry.id   AF-A0A3D3HBR4-F1
#
_cell.length_a   1.000
_cell.length_b   1.000
_cell.length_c   1.000
_cell.angle_alpha   90.00
_cell.angle_beta   90.00
_cell.angle_gamma   90.00
#
_symmetry.space_group_name_H-M   'P 1'
#
loop_
_entity.id
_entity.type
_entity.pdbx_description
1 polymer ?
#
loop_
_entity_poly.entity_id
_entity_poly.type
_entity_poly.pdbx_seq_one_letter_code
_entity_poly.pdbx_strand_id
1 'polypeptide(L)'
;MPSPESTPGRLRKSIVVSSLAAVAIYGGVRIGQLTDSRDAPKCAAVATSFDLEAVEELFTTRPKEDADYRDYGLHFYGNVQTLMDLSGYGPEPEDRPQFSRYLGSARELLNRYGVSVILKKPDDEYEGTTPTSTELQTIEAQSAVKELIEGLMRFPAEYIHLAGLKKVVLTSGIKPDAYAVTDHQHDTVVVNLSNGSGYWEGGQDIRHELFHLVDAKLCGPEGMKNDPEYEALNDGKDIYGSDKTKVIPFEEYFINRQEREQRMKEALRNYDKGTYCELEQQGIKEAKQVAAESWYSLTDAVEDKAEMGTNFYAGPYSYEIIEATKSPVYKNKFHLLMARIYHVAPNIVRYFAASRRISPMPKPAYDCDK
;
A
#
# COMPACT_ATOMS: atom_id res chain seq x y z
N MET A 1 32.74 56.98 31.96
CA MET A 1 31.58 57.47 31.19
C MET A 1 32.06 57.81 29.79
N PRO A 2 31.32 57.56 28.69
CA PRO A 2 30.53 56.40 28.27
C PRO A 2 31.18 55.67 27.05
N SER A 3 30.59 54.54 26.66
CA SER A 3 30.77 53.78 25.40
C SER A 3 29.75 54.28 24.35
N PRO A 4 29.51 53.63 23.19
CA PRO A 4 30.36 53.16 22.09
C PRO A 4 29.86 53.68 20.70
N GLU A 5 30.66 53.54 19.64
CA GLU A 5 30.08 53.20 18.32
C GLU A 5 30.87 52.02 17.73
N SER A 6 30.16 50.89 17.64
CA SER A 6 30.57 49.66 17.01
C SER A 6 29.93 49.56 15.63
N THR A 7 30.72 49.29 14.59
CA THR A 7 30.21 48.76 13.32
C THR A 7 31.01 47.50 12.94
N PRO A 8 30.41 46.30 13.00
CA PRO A 8 30.75 45.17 12.14
C PRO A 8 29.81 45.19 10.93
N GLY A 9 30.17 44.83 9.70
CA GLY A 9 30.94 43.65 9.30
C GLY A 9 30.04 42.79 8.41
N ARG A 10 30.34 42.75 7.10
CA ARG A 10 29.92 41.79 6.06
C ARG A 10 28.60 41.01 6.26
N LEU A 11 27.55 41.43 5.56
CA LEU A 11 26.46 40.54 5.15
C LEU A 11 26.89 39.76 3.90
N ARG A 12 27.08 38.44 4.07
CA ARG A 12 27.11 37.48 2.95
C ARG A 12 25.76 37.53 2.26
N LYS A 13 25.75 37.77 0.94
CA LYS A 13 24.57 37.55 0.10
C LYS A 13 24.23 36.06 0.14
N SER A 14 23.19 35.72 0.88
CA SER A 14 22.51 34.44 0.79
C SER A 14 21.96 34.31 -0.63
N ILE A 15 22.47 33.35 -1.38
CA ILE A 15 21.86 32.92 -2.64
C ILE A 15 20.58 32.19 -2.22
N VAL A 16 19.45 32.88 -2.37
CA VAL A 16 18.13 32.25 -2.43
C VAL A 16 18.15 31.43 -3.72
N VAL A 17 18.30 30.11 -3.58
CA VAL A 17 18.05 29.18 -4.70
C VAL A 17 16.54 29.16 -4.88
N SER A 18 16.06 30.06 -5.73
CA SER A 18 14.70 30.10 -6.24
C SER A 18 14.40 28.78 -6.94
N SER A 19 13.32 28.16 -6.50
CA SER A 19 12.68 26.96 -7.01
C SER A 19 12.57 26.97 -8.53
N LEU A 20 13.46 26.26 -9.20
CA LEU A 20 13.30 25.91 -10.62
C LEU A 20 12.50 24.62 -10.66
N ALA A 21 11.22 24.74 -11.00
CA ALA A 21 10.31 23.64 -11.26
C ALA A 21 10.91 22.73 -12.35
N ALA A 22 11.42 21.57 -11.95
CA ALA A 22 11.75 20.50 -12.89
C ALA A 22 10.43 19.87 -13.35
N VAL A 23 10.06 20.15 -14.61
CA VAL A 23 8.84 19.63 -15.24
C VAL A 23 9.10 18.18 -15.66
N ALA A 24 8.58 17.21 -14.91
CA ALA A 24 8.41 15.85 -15.42
C ALA A 24 7.13 15.80 -16.28
N ILE A 25 7.24 15.21 -17.47
CA ILE A 25 6.11 14.92 -18.36
C ILE A 25 5.85 13.43 -18.23
N TYR A 26 4.75 13.05 -17.59
CA TYR A 26 4.35 11.65 -17.46
C TYR A 26 2.99 11.47 -18.14
N GLY A 27 2.90 10.60 -19.15
CA GLY A 27 1.64 10.24 -19.81
C GLY A 27 0.84 11.39 -20.46
N GLY A 28 1.44 12.58 -20.65
CA GLY A 28 0.74 13.78 -21.15
C GLY A 28 0.40 14.82 -20.07
N VAL A 29 0.56 14.48 -18.78
CA VAL A 29 0.34 15.39 -17.66
C VAL A 29 1.69 16.00 -17.23
N ARG A 30 1.78 17.34 -17.26
CA ARG A 30 2.92 18.10 -16.73
C ARG A 30 2.77 18.23 -15.22
N ILE A 31 3.54 17.46 -14.45
CA ILE A 31 3.56 17.53 -12.98
C ILE A 31 3.96 18.95 -12.51
N GLY A 32 4.77 19.66 -13.32
CA GLY A 32 5.17 21.04 -13.05
C GLY A 32 4.07 22.12 -13.20
N GLN A 33 2.88 21.81 -13.72
CA GLN A 33 1.80 22.81 -13.87
C GLN A 33 0.85 22.90 -12.67
N LEU A 34 0.97 22.03 -11.65
CA LEU A 34 0.09 22.05 -10.48
C LEU A 34 0.57 23.00 -9.36
N THR A 35 1.56 23.86 -9.61
CA THR A 35 2.23 24.64 -8.54
C THR A 35 1.72 26.06 -8.29
N ASP A 36 0.62 26.50 -8.92
CA ASP A 36 0.13 27.89 -8.76
C ASP A 36 -1.10 28.06 -7.84
N SER A 37 -1.40 27.07 -6.99
CA SER A 37 -2.27 27.28 -5.83
C SER A 37 -1.40 27.46 -4.58
N ARG A 38 -1.28 28.70 -4.10
CA ARG A 38 -0.57 29.01 -2.83
C ARG A 38 -1.29 28.44 -1.59
N ASP A 39 -2.47 27.87 -1.78
CA ASP A 39 -3.40 27.51 -0.72
C ASP A 39 -3.71 26.00 -0.64
N ALA A 40 -3.17 25.16 -1.53
CA ALA A 40 -3.34 23.71 -1.44
C ALA A 40 -2.36 23.10 -0.41
N PRO A 41 -2.83 22.28 0.55
CA PRO A 41 -1.95 21.48 1.40
C PRO A 41 -1.07 20.61 0.50
N LYS A 42 0.26 20.71 0.64
CA LYS A 42 1.18 19.84 -0.09
C LYS A 42 1.52 18.65 0.78
N CYS A 43 1.57 17.47 0.18
CA CYS A 43 2.29 16.36 0.80
C CYS A 43 3.72 16.84 1.14
N ALA A 44 4.13 16.72 2.40
CA ALA A 44 5.43 17.22 2.84
C ALA A 44 6.59 16.53 2.11
N ALA A 45 6.40 15.26 1.71
CA ALA A 45 7.24 14.58 0.73
C ALA A 45 6.72 14.84 -0.70
N VAL A 46 7.06 16.01 -1.27
CA VAL A 46 6.87 16.22 -2.71
C VAL A 46 7.89 15.34 -3.43
N ALA A 47 7.42 14.27 -4.06
CA ALA A 47 8.26 13.45 -4.92
C ALA A 47 8.86 14.35 -6.01
N THR A 48 10.19 14.45 -6.06
CA THR A 48 10.86 15.23 -7.10
C THR A 48 10.81 14.47 -8.42
N SER A 49 11.05 15.17 -9.55
CA SER A 49 11.23 14.49 -10.84
C SER A 49 12.36 13.45 -10.78
N PHE A 50 13.41 13.72 -10.01
CA PHE A 50 14.50 12.78 -9.76
C PHE A 50 14.05 11.54 -8.99
N ASP A 51 13.19 11.69 -7.98
CA ASP A 51 12.66 10.55 -7.22
C ASP A 51 11.80 9.66 -8.12
N LEU A 52 10.97 10.25 -8.99
CA LEU A 52 10.16 9.51 -9.96
C LEU A 52 11.01 8.77 -10.99
N GLU A 53 12.04 9.42 -11.55
CA GLU A 53 12.98 8.78 -12.48
C GLU A 53 13.75 7.63 -11.81
N ALA A 54 14.21 7.84 -10.57
CA ALA A 54 14.90 6.80 -9.81
C ALA A 54 14.00 5.60 -9.50
N VAL A 55 12.74 5.84 -9.12
CA VAL A 55 11.75 4.78 -8.91
C VAL A 55 11.48 4.04 -10.22
N GLU A 56 11.27 4.74 -11.33
CA GLU A 56 11.07 4.09 -12.62
C GLU A 56 12.28 3.23 -13.03
N GLU A 57 13.50 3.71 -12.84
CA GLU A 57 14.71 2.91 -13.10
C GLU A 57 14.77 1.66 -12.20
N LEU A 58 14.50 1.81 -10.90
CA LEU A 58 14.48 0.68 -9.96
C LEU A 58 13.45 -0.38 -10.36
N PHE A 59 12.27 0.02 -10.81
CA PHE A 59 11.16 -0.87 -11.15
C PHE A 59 11.18 -1.38 -12.61
N THR A 60 12.05 -0.84 -13.47
CA THR A 60 12.32 -1.39 -14.81
C THR A 60 13.57 -2.27 -14.88
N THR A 61 14.52 -2.12 -13.96
CA THR A 61 15.74 -2.96 -13.89
C THR A 61 15.47 -4.34 -13.32
N ARG A 62 16.01 -5.42 -13.93
CA ARG A 62 15.73 -6.79 -13.48
C ARG A 62 15.97 -6.97 -11.97
N PRO A 63 15.03 -7.56 -11.21
CA PRO A 63 15.20 -7.77 -9.78
C PRO A 63 16.36 -8.70 -9.48
N LYS A 64 16.89 -8.59 -8.26
CA LYS A 64 17.87 -9.55 -7.74
C LYS A 64 17.09 -10.75 -7.22
N GLU A 65 17.29 -11.92 -7.83
CA GLU A 65 16.52 -13.15 -7.50
C GLU A 65 16.61 -13.55 -6.01
N ASP A 66 17.63 -13.05 -5.28
CA ASP A 66 17.83 -13.24 -3.85
C ASP A 66 18.12 -11.92 -3.11
N ALA A 67 17.32 -10.87 -3.33
CA ALA A 67 17.48 -9.61 -2.60
C ALA A 67 17.39 -9.83 -1.08
N ASP A 68 18.52 -9.74 -0.39
CA ASP A 68 18.58 -9.82 1.06
C ASP A 68 18.27 -8.45 1.66
N TYR A 69 17.28 -8.39 2.56
CA TYR A 69 16.91 -7.14 3.24
C TYR A 69 18.08 -6.50 4.00
N ARG A 70 19.06 -7.30 4.43
CA ARG A 70 20.27 -6.83 5.14
C ARG A 70 21.16 -5.96 4.26
N ASP A 71 21.17 -6.19 2.95
CA ASP A 71 21.93 -5.37 1.99
C ASP A 71 21.40 -3.93 1.91
N TYR A 72 20.16 -3.72 2.36
CA TYR A 72 19.49 -2.42 2.42
C TYR A 72 19.45 -1.84 3.84
N GLY A 73 20.08 -2.52 4.82
CA GLY A 73 20.09 -2.11 6.22
C GLY A 73 18.72 -2.19 6.90
N LEU A 74 17.84 -3.07 6.41
CA LEU A 74 16.49 -3.26 6.94
C LEU A 74 16.45 -4.37 8.00
N HIS A 75 15.42 -4.38 8.84
CA HIS A 75 15.24 -5.40 9.88
C HIS A 75 13.86 -6.03 9.82
N PHE A 76 13.80 -7.36 9.68
CA PHE A 76 12.55 -8.13 9.74
C PHE A 76 12.50 -8.92 11.04
N TYR A 77 11.37 -8.85 11.74
CA TYR A 77 11.12 -9.63 12.95
C TYR A 77 10.08 -10.74 12.75
N GLY A 78 9.46 -10.78 11.57
CA GLY A 78 8.50 -11.79 11.21
C GLY A 78 9.10 -13.20 11.16
N ASN A 79 8.34 -14.17 11.66
CA ASN A 79 8.70 -15.58 11.63
C ASN A 79 7.50 -16.40 11.15
N VAL A 80 7.63 -17.06 9.99
CA VAL A 80 6.58 -17.92 9.42
C VAL A 80 6.24 -19.09 10.36
N GLN A 81 7.21 -19.56 11.14
CA GLN A 81 6.96 -20.61 12.15
C GLN A 81 5.93 -20.14 13.19
N THR A 82 5.94 -18.86 13.57
CA THR A 82 4.93 -18.32 14.51
C THR A 82 3.52 -18.42 13.91
N LEU A 83 3.35 -18.17 12.62
CA LEU A 83 2.04 -18.37 11.96
C LEU A 83 1.65 -19.85 11.92
N MET A 84 2.58 -20.74 11.58
CA MET A 84 2.33 -22.19 11.56
C MET A 84 1.94 -22.72 12.95
N ASP A 85 2.62 -22.24 14.00
CA ASP A 85 2.36 -22.61 15.39
C ASP A 85 0.99 -22.11 15.89
N LEU A 86 0.52 -20.98 15.36
CA LEU A 86 -0.80 -20.42 15.66
C LEU A 86 -1.91 -21.10 14.87
N SER A 87 -1.62 -21.58 13.65
CA SER A 87 -2.62 -22.23 12.80
C SER A 87 -3.15 -23.55 13.36
N GLY A 88 -2.39 -24.31 14.15
CA GLY A 88 -2.82 -25.57 14.78
C GLY A 88 -3.20 -26.67 13.77
N TYR A 89 -2.73 -27.91 13.97
CA TYR A 89 -2.93 -29.00 12.99
C TYR A 89 -4.29 -29.74 13.10
N GLY A 90 -5.38 -29.08 13.50
CA GLY A 90 -6.68 -29.75 13.72
C GLY A 90 -7.91 -28.92 13.33
N PRO A 91 -8.93 -29.52 12.68
CA PRO A 91 -10.19 -28.83 12.37
C PRO A 91 -11.05 -28.58 13.63
N GLU A 92 -10.83 -29.36 14.70
CA GLU A 92 -11.63 -29.34 15.92
C GLU A 92 -11.28 -28.16 16.85
N PRO A 93 -12.26 -27.52 17.50
CA PRO A 93 -12.03 -26.38 18.41
C PRO A 93 -11.06 -26.64 19.57
N GLU A 94 -10.98 -27.90 20.01
CA GLU A 94 -10.15 -28.36 21.13
C GLU A 94 -8.66 -28.51 20.80
N ASP A 95 -8.31 -28.61 19.52
CA ASP A 95 -6.93 -28.63 19.04
C ASP A 95 -6.37 -27.21 18.79
N ARG A 96 -7.22 -26.17 18.90
CA ARG A 96 -6.84 -24.79 18.63
C ARG A 96 -6.17 -24.14 19.83
N PRO A 97 -5.12 -23.33 19.63
CA PRO A 97 -4.56 -22.56 20.72
C PRO A 97 -5.58 -21.62 21.34
N GLN A 98 -5.52 -21.45 22.66
CA GLN A 98 -6.28 -20.40 23.34
C GLN A 98 -5.88 -19.01 22.82
N PHE A 99 -6.81 -18.06 22.85
CA PHE A 99 -6.57 -16.67 22.44
C PHE A 99 -5.33 -16.03 23.09
N SER A 100 -5.04 -16.40 24.33
CA SER A 100 -3.84 -15.96 25.07
C SER A 100 -2.53 -16.23 24.30
N ARG A 101 -2.45 -17.33 23.52
CA ARG A 101 -1.28 -17.64 22.68
C ARG A 101 -1.17 -16.72 21.48
N TYR A 102 -2.29 -16.42 20.81
CA TYR A 102 -2.34 -15.45 19.71
C TYR A 102 -1.91 -14.06 20.19
N LEU A 103 -2.54 -13.58 21.27
CA LEU A 103 -2.21 -12.28 21.86
C LEU A 103 -0.77 -12.20 22.34
N GLY A 104 -0.25 -13.27 22.98
CA GLY A 104 1.13 -13.35 23.42
C GLY A 104 2.11 -13.23 22.24
N SER A 105 1.84 -13.95 21.15
CA SER A 105 2.67 -13.92 19.93
C SER A 105 2.62 -12.54 19.25
N ALA A 106 1.44 -11.93 19.15
CA ALA A 106 1.28 -10.59 18.62
C ALA A 106 2.06 -9.56 19.46
N ARG A 107 1.94 -9.61 20.79
CA ARG A 107 2.70 -8.73 21.69
C ARG A 107 4.20 -8.92 21.56
N GLU A 108 4.68 -10.16 21.49
CA GLU A 108 6.11 -10.43 21.34
C GLU A 108 6.65 -9.84 20.02
N LEU A 109 5.97 -10.10 18.90
CA LEU A 109 6.38 -9.58 17.60
C LEU A 109 6.31 -8.05 17.55
N LEU A 110 5.16 -7.47 17.88
CA LEU A 110 4.93 -6.03 17.76
C LEU A 110 5.82 -5.22 18.70
N ASN A 111 6.16 -5.76 19.87
CA ASN A 111 7.12 -5.12 20.78
C ASN A 111 8.53 -5.00 20.17
N ARG A 112 8.94 -5.92 19.28
CA ARG A 112 10.23 -5.78 18.55
C ARG A 112 10.22 -4.62 17.55
N TYR A 113 9.04 -4.26 17.04
CA TYR A 113 8.81 -3.04 16.26
C TYR A 113 8.57 -1.79 17.13
N GLY A 114 8.62 -1.91 18.47
CA GLY A 114 8.27 -0.83 19.38
C GLY A 114 6.77 -0.46 19.39
N VAL A 115 5.90 -1.40 18.99
CA VAL A 115 4.44 -1.23 18.93
C VAL A 115 3.79 -1.95 20.10
N SER A 116 2.92 -1.25 20.83
CA SER A 116 2.18 -1.79 21.97
C SER A 116 0.82 -2.35 21.55
N VAL A 117 0.47 -3.57 21.98
CA VAL A 117 -0.85 -4.17 21.73
C VAL A 117 -1.72 -4.08 22.98
N ILE A 118 -2.79 -3.28 22.88
CA ILE A 118 -3.70 -2.94 23.98
C ILE A 118 -4.99 -3.72 23.80
N LEU A 119 -5.29 -4.59 24.77
CA LEU A 119 -6.54 -5.36 24.85
C LEU A 119 -7.49 -4.69 25.86
N LYS A 120 -7.77 -3.42 25.61
CA LYS A 120 -8.67 -2.58 26.39
C LYS A 120 -8.91 -1.33 25.57
N LYS A 121 -10.16 -0.90 25.44
CA LYS A 121 -10.46 0.45 24.94
C LYS A 121 -10.09 1.46 26.05
N PRO A 122 -9.14 2.38 25.84
CA PRO A 122 -9.07 3.60 26.63
C PRO A 122 -10.38 4.37 26.45
N ASP A 123 -10.97 4.87 27.54
CA ASP A 123 -12.28 5.55 27.50
C ASP A 123 -12.28 6.70 26.47
N ASP A 124 -13.39 6.85 25.72
CA ASP A 124 -13.70 7.86 24.69
C ASP A 124 -12.72 8.09 23.52
N GLU A 125 -11.57 7.40 23.46
CA GLU A 125 -10.54 7.69 22.43
C GLU A 125 -10.76 6.94 21.10
N TYR A 126 -11.38 5.75 21.14
CA TYR A 126 -11.58 4.88 19.97
C TYR A 126 -12.99 4.30 19.95
N GLU A 127 -13.54 4.02 18.77
CA GLU A 127 -14.83 3.34 18.63
C GLU A 127 -14.81 1.90 19.18
N GLY A 128 -16.00 1.39 19.54
CA GLY A 128 -16.18 0.01 19.99
C GLY A 128 -16.22 -0.18 21.51
N THR A 129 -16.08 -1.43 21.93
CA THR A 129 -16.15 -1.88 23.32
C THR A 129 -14.94 -2.71 23.71
N THR A 130 -14.65 -2.78 25.02
CA THR A 130 -13.64 -3.72 25.52
C THR A 130 -14.14 -5.15 25.30
N PRO A 131 -13.38 -6.02 24.60
CA PRO A 131 -13.82 -7.38 24.32
C PRO A 131 -14.07 -8.19 25.60
N THR A 132 -15.16 -8.95 25.63
CA THR A 132 -15.48 -9.86 26.73
C THR A 132 -14.64 -11.13 26.67
N SER A 133 -14.49 -11.84 27.79
CA SER A 133 -13.76 -13.12 27.82
C SER A 133 -14.30 -14.15 26.84
N THR A 134 -15.62 -14.13 26.59
CA THR A 134 -16.29 -15.04 25.64
C THR A 134 -15.95 -14.67 24.20
N GLU A 135 -15.99 -13.38 23.86
CA GLU A 135 -15.63 -12.88 22.52
C GLU A 135 -14.18 -13.20 22.18
N LEU A 136 -13.27 -13.15 23.16
CA LEU A 136 -11.87 -13.50 22.91
C LEU A 136 -11.66 -14.96 22.49
N GLN A 137 -12.53 -15.88 22.90
CA GLN A 137 -12.37 -17.30 22.56
C GLN A 137 -12.94 -17.66 21.18
N THR A 138 -13.53 -16.72 20.45
CA THR A 138 -14.10 -17.00 19.14
C THR A 138 -13.02 -17.18 18.07
N ILE A 139 -13.40 -17.83 16.97
CA ILE A 139 -12.52 -18.06 15.83
C ILE A 139 -12.17 -16.72 15.18
N GLU A 140 -13.14 -15.80 15.16
CA GLU A 140 -13.04 -14.46 14.63
C GLU A 140 -11.96 -13.65 15.36
N ALA A 141 -11.98 -13.66 16.70
CA ALA A 141 -10.98 -12.95 17.50
C ALA A 141 -9.57 -13.53 17.31
N GLN A 142 -9.46 -14.86 17.20
CA GLN A 142 -8.18 -15.53 16.92
C GLN A 142 -7.66 -15.20 15.51
N SER A 143 -8.55 -15.21 14.50
CA SER A 143 -8.22 -14.86 13.12
C SER A 143 -7.75 -13.41 13.01
N ALA A 144 -8.46 -12.46 13.62
CA ALA A 144 -8.09 -11.05 13.60
C ALA A 144 -6.69 -10.80 14.17
N VAL A 145 -6.32 -11.48 15.28
CA VAL A 145 -4.96 -11.37 15.83
C VAL A 145 -3.91 -12.08 14.96
N LYS A 146 -4.26 -13.20 14.33
CA LYS A 146 -3.37 -13.85 13.35
C LYS A 146 -3.14 -12.95 12.14
N GLU A 147 -4.18 -12.32 11.60
CA GLU A 147 -4.12 -11.38 10.48
C GLU A 147 -3.30 -10.14 10.82
N LEU A 148 -3.41 -9.63 12.06
CA LEU A 148 -2.51 -8.58 12.57
C LEU A 148 -1.04 -9.00 12.50
N ILE A 149 -0.72 -10.19 13.00
CA ILE A 149 0.64 -10.73 12.94
C ILE A 149 1.07 -10.86 11.47
N GLU A 150 0.25 -11.48 10.64
CA GLU A 150 0.55 -11.77 9.24
C GLU A 150 0.73 -10.51 8.39
N GLY A 151 -0.09 -9.47 8.64
CA GLY A 151 -0.02 -8.19 7.96
C GLY A 151 1.24 -7.40 8.30
N LEU A 152 1.68 -7.41 9.56
CA LEU A 152 2.83 -6.59 10.01
C LEU A 152 4.18 -7.32 9.96
N MET A 153 4.21 -8.65 10.15
CA MET A 153 5.45 -9.45 10.11
C MET A 153 6.17 -9.38 8.77
N ARG A 154 5.40 -8.99 7.77
CA ARG A 154 5.77 -8.81 6.39
C ARG A 154 6.49 -7.47 6.16
N PHE A 155 6.52 -6.51 7.07
CA PHE A 155 7.26 -5.27 6.83
C PHE A 155 8.60 -5.21 7.58
N PRO A 156 9.60 -4.53 6.99
CA PRO A 156 10.79 -4.17 7.73
C PRO A 156 10.42 -3.16 8.84
N ALA A 157 11.15 -3.19 9.95
CA ALA A 157 10.90 -2.32 11.09
C ALA A 157 10.97 -0.84 10.73
N GLU A 158 11.83 -0.49 9.77
CA GLU A 158 11.97 0.84 9.22
C GLU A 158 10.67 1.33 8.55
N TYR A 159 9.90 0.43 7.91
CA TYR A 159 8.61 0.79 7.32
C TYR A 159 7.53 0.98 8.39
N ILE A 160 7.49 0.11 9.40
CA ILE A 160 6.60 0.29 10.56
C ILE A 160 6.90 1.61 11.29
N HIS A 161 8.18 1.95 11.44
CA HIS A 161 8.61 3.22 12.01
C HIS A 161 8.28 4.42 11.12
N LEU A 162 8.41 4.29 9.79
CA LEU A 162 8.02 5.33 8.82
C LEU A 162 6.53 5.63 8.92
N ALA A 163 5.68 4.60 9.02
CA ALA A 163 4.25 4.76 9.28
C ALA A 163 3.97 5.43 10.62
N GLY A 164 4.95 5.44 11.53
CA GLY A 164 4.81 6.01 12.87
C GLY A 164 3.91 5.20 13.78
N LEU A 165 3.57 3.96 13.43
CA LEU A 165 2.76 3.07 14.26
C LEU A 165 3.44 2.87 15.63
N LYS A 166 2.68 3.09 16.71
CA LYS A 166 3.07 2.90 18.11
C LYS A 166 2.11 2.03 18.89
N LYS A 167 0.84 1.99 18.49
CA LYS A 167 -0.20 1.25 19.22
C LYS A 167 -1.09 0.47 18.27
N VAL A 168 -1.49 -0.72 18.71
CA VAL A 168 -2.61 -1.45 18.14
C VAL A 168 -3.63 -1.66 19.25
N VAL A 169 -4.85 -1.17 19.02
CA VAL A 169 -5.96 -1.30 19.97
C VAL A 169 -6.89 -2.40 19.47
N LEU A 170 -7.07 -3.43 20.28
CA LEU A 170 -7.99 -4.53 20.00
C LEU A 170 -9.34 -4.23 20.67
N THR A 171 -10.39 -4.13 19.87
CA THR A 171 -11.75 -3.74 20.28
C THR A 171 -12.80 -4.72 19.75
N SER A 172 -14.04 -4.61 20.22
CA SER A 172 -15.20 -5.35 19.70
C SER A 172 -16.30 -4.39 19.25
N GLY A 173 -17.23 -4.86 18.42
CA GLY A 173 -18.49 -4.16 18.15
C GLY A 173 -18.39 -2.91 17.28
N ILE A 174 -17.36 -2.82 16.43
CA ILE A 174 -17.23 -1.77 15.40
C ILE A 174 -17.47 -2.32 13.99
N LYS A 175 -17.67 -1.40 13.04
CA LYS A 175 -17.44 -1.61 11.61
C LYS A 175 -16.74 -0.33 11.13
N PRO A 176 -15.60 -0.38 10.43
CA PRO A 176 -14.95 -1.50 9.71
C PRO A 176 -14.18 -2.53 10.58
N ASP A 177 -13.54 -3.51 9.93
CA ASP A 177 -12.77 -4.60 10.58
C ASP A 177 -11.43 -4.11 11.16
N ALA A 178 -10.85 -3.07 10.56
CA ALA A 178 -9.78 -2.26 11.14
C ALA A 178 -9.93 -0.80 10.68
N TYR A 179 -9.34 0.13 11.42
CA TYR A 179 -9.15 1.52 10.95
C TYR A 179 -7.89 2.16 11.56
N ALA A 180 -7.25 3.04 10.79
CA ALA A 180 -6.14 3.87 11.23
C ALA A 180 -6.65 5.18 11.83
N VAL A 181 -6.05 5.61 12.94
CA VAL A 181 -6.34 6.93 13.52
C VAL A 181 -5.39 7.96 12.92
N THR A 182 -5.89 8.73 11.96
CA THR A 182 -5.11 9.64 11.11
C THR A 182 -5.34 11.13 11.39
N ASP A 183 -5.93 11.54 12.52
CA ASP A 183 -6.15 12.98 12.81
C ASP A 183 -5.10 13.60 13.75
N HIS A 184 -4.73 12.92 14.86
CA HIS A 184 -3.88 13.49 15.92
C HIS A 184 -2.44 12.95 15.89
N GLN A 185 -2.22 11.78 16.47
CA GLN A 185 -0.88 11.21 16.64
C GLN A 185 -0.42 10.43 15.40
N HIS A 186 -1.36 10.02 14.54
CA HIS A 186 -1.13 9.17 13.36
C HIS A 186 -0.25 7.96 13.70
N ASP A 187 -0.57 7.27 14.79
CA ASP A 187 0.29 6.24 15.36
C ASP A 187 -0.46 4.98 15.81
N THR A 188 -1.75 4.89 15.51
CA THR A 188 -2.63 3.85 16.04
C THR A 188 -3.45 3.20 14.95
N VAL A 189 -3.47 1.86 14.96
CA VAL A 189 -4.45 1.05 14.22
C VAL A 189 -5.39 0.39 15.24
N VAL A 190 -6.68 0.49 14.99
CA VAL A 190 -7.72 -0.18 15.77
C VAL A 190 -8.18 -1.40 15.00
N VAL A 191 -8.26 -2.56 15.67
CA VAL A 191 -8.63 -3.84 15.07
C VAL A 191 -9.85 -4.39 15.78
N ASN A 192 -10.88 -4.73 15.01
CA ASN A 192 -12.08 -5.37 15.48
C ASN A 192 -11.87 -6.88 15.65
N LEU A 193 -12.16 -7.41 16.84
CA LEU A 193 -12.12 -8.85 17.11
C LEU A 193 -13.44 -9.55 16.77
N SER A 194 -14.54 -8.80 16.56
CA SER A 194 -15.87 -9.35 16.34
C SER A 194 -16.17 -9.73 14.89
N ASN A 195 -15.41 -9.18 13.95
CA ASN A 195 -15.51 -9.49 12.53
C ASN A 195 -14.17 -10.12 12.10
N GLY A 196 -14.02 -11.43 12.31
CA GLY A 196 -12.97 -12.15 11.62
C GLY A 196 -13.35 -12.16 10.14
N SER A 197 -12.56 -11.50 9.30
CA SER A 197 -12.84 -11.44 7.88
C SER A 197 -12.76 -12.88 7.34
N GLY A 198 -13.91 -13.53 7.14
CA GLY A 198 -13.96 -14.85 6.49
C GLY A 198 -13.55 -14.81 5.01
N TYR A 199 -12.94 -13.71 4.53
CA TYR A 199 -12.80 -13.41 3.12
C TYR A 199 -11.44 -12.86 2.68
N TRP A 200 -10.55 -12.38 3.57
CA TRP A 200 -9.27 -11.80 3.15
C TRP A 200 -8.08 -12.41 3.90
N GLU A 201 -7.68 -13.60 3.46
CA GLU A 201 -6.46 -14.25 3.91
C GLU A 201 -5.24 -13.32 3.73
N GLY A 202 -4.40 -13.23 4.75
CA GLY A 202 -3.09 -12.60 4.62
C GLY A 202 -2.92 -11.25 5.31
N GLY A 203 -3.91 -10.73 6.03
CA GLY A 203 -3.80 -9.46 6.79
C GLY A 203 -3.85 -8.21 5.92
N GLN A 204 -4.68 -8.21 4.88
CA GLN A 204 -4.83 -7.10 3.92
C GLN A 204 -5.30 -5.81 4.58
N ASP A 205 -6.36 -5.85 5.38
CA ASP A 205 -6.91 -4.67 6.08
C ASP A 205 -5.84 -4.01 6.95
N ILE A 206 -5.00 -4.81 7.61
CA ILE A 206 -3.91 -4.31 8.43
C ILE A 206 -2.86 -3.57 7.59
N ARG A 207 -2.58 -4.03 6.36
CA ARG A 207 -1.68 -3.33 5.43
C ARG A 207 -2.30 -2.05 4.89
N HIS A 208 -3.61 -2.10 4.62
CA HIS A 208 -4.39 -0.96 4.18
C HIS A 208 -4.31 0.16 5.24
N GLU A 209 -4.64 -0.17 6.50
CA GLU A 209 -4.56 0.78 7.61
C GLU A 209 -3.14 1.26 7.89
N LEU A 210 -2.14 0.39 7.73
CA LEU A 210 -0.74 0.81 7.85
C LEU A 210 -0.39 1.84 6.78
N PHE A 211 -0.94 1.74 5.56
CA PHE A 211 -0.70 2.72 4.51
C PHE A 211 -1.39 4.05 4.77
N HIS A 212 -2.60 4.06 5.32
CA HIS A 212 -3.23 5.30 5.82
C HIS A 212 -2.30 6.05 6.78
N LEU A 213 -1.61 5.33 7.67
CA LEU A 213 -0.60 5.93 8.55
C LEU A 213 0.64 6.43 7.79
N VAL A 214 1.16 5.67 6.82
CA VAL A 214 2.28 6.13 5.97
C VAL A 214 1.92 7.41 5.23
N ASP A 215 0.75 7.46 4.58
CA ASP A 215 0.31 8.64 3.82
C ASP A 215 0.09 9.82 4.77
N ALA A 216 -0.53 9.62 5.94
CA ALA A 216 -0.66 10.65 6.95
C ALA A 216 0.70 11.15 7.48
N LYS A 217 1.73 10.30 7.59
CA LYS A 217 3.09 10.73 7.98
C LYS A 217 3.81 11.51 6.87
N LEU A 218 3.61 11.13 5.61
CA LEU A 218 4.25 11.79 4.47
C LEU A 218 3.54 13.08 4.06
N CYS A 219 2.23 13.13 4.22
CA CYS A 219 1.37 14.19 3.68
C CYS A 219 0.65 15.03 4.73
N GLY A 220 0.54 14.54 5.97
CA GLY A 220 -0.37 15.08 6.97
C GLY A 220 -1.85 14.75 6.67
N PRO A 221 -2.76 14.92 7.65
CA PRO A 221 -4.19 14.61 7.51
C PRO A 221 -4.91 15.37 6.40
N GLU A 222 -4.50 16.61 6.11
CA GLU A 222 -5.07 17.39 5.01
C GLU A 222 -4.52 16.97 3.65
N GLY A 223 -3.21 16.69 3.58
CA GLY A 223 -2.56 16.27 2.33
C GLY A 223 -2.98 14.86 1.88
N MET A 224 -3.36 13.97 2.82
CA MET A 224 -3.92 12.68 2.44
C MET A 224 -5.30 12.82 1.78
N LYS A 225 -6.15 13.73 2.29
CA LYS A 225 -7.52 13.96 1.80
C LYS A 225 -7.58 14.77 0.51
N ASN A 226 -6.64 15.69 0.33
CA ASN A 226 -6.58 16.60 -0.81
C ASN A 226 -5.23 16.49 -1.51
N ASP A 227 -5.13 15.50 -2.40
CA ASP A 227 -3.90 15.12 -3.07
C ASP A 227 -3.99 15.35 -4.59
N PRO A 228 -3.85 16.62 -5.05
CA PRO A 228 -4.04 16.95 -6.45
C PRO A 228 -3.00 16.30 -7.37
N GLU A 229 -1.82 15.94 -6.84
CA GLU A 229 -0.80 15.22 -7.61
C GLU A 229 -1.25 13.79 -7.91
N TYR A 230 -1.83 13.09 -6.93
CA TYR A 230 -2.35 11.74 -7.11
C TYR A 230 -3.61 11.74 -8.00
N GLU A 231 -4.55 12.65 -7.74
CA GLU A 231 -5.79 12.75 -8.50
C GLU A 231 -5.55 13.12 -9.98
N ALA A 232 -4.55 13.96 -10.26
CA ALA A 232 -4.19 14.31 -11.64
C ALA A 232 -3.75 13.09 -12.47
N LEU A 233 -3.29 12.01 -11.84
CA LEU A 233 -2.92 10.76 -12.53
C LEU A 233 -4.13 10.00 -13.08
N ASN A 234 -5.35 10.35 -12.67
CA ASN A 234 -6.59 9.80 -13.22
C ASN A 234 -6.86 10.25 -14.67
N ASP A 235 -5.97 11.05 -15.28
CA ASP A 235 -6.03 11.47 -16.69
C ASP A 235 -7.35 12.19 -17.03
N GLY A 236 -7.80 13.05 -16.10
CA GLY A 236 -9.05 13.80 -16.22
C GLY A 236 -10.33 12.96 -16.08
N LYS A 237 -10.23 11.66 -15.75
CA LYS A 237 -11.38 10.81 -15.45
C LYS A 237 -11.82 11.05 -14.02
N ASP A 238 -13.11 11.30 -13.84
CA ASP A 238 -13.75 11.22 -12.52
C ASP A 238 -13.95 9.73 -12.19
N ILE A 239 -12.98 9.15 -11.47
CA ILE A 239 -13.00 7.73 -11.10
C ILE A 239 -13.70 7.46 -9.75
N TYR A 240 -13.86 8.50 -8.93
CA TYR A 240 -14.51 8.43 -7.62
C TYR A 240 -16.01 8.81 -7.71
N GLY A 241 -16.43 9.34 -8.85
CA GLY A 241 -17.83 9.64 -9.15
C GLY A 241 -18.72 8.40 -9.30
N SER A 242 -20.01 8.66 -9.53
CA SER A 242 -21.05 7.62 -9.57
C SER A 242 -21.01 6.72 -10.81
N ASP A 243 -20.36 7.16 -11.89
CA ASP A 243 -20.24 6.40 -13.14
C ASP A 243 -19.03 5.47 -13.14
N LYS A 244 -19.17 4.37 -12.39
CA LYS A 244 -18.14 3.33 -12.26
C LYS A 244 -17.91 2.50 -13.53
N THR A 245 -18.62 2.78 -14.63
CA THR A 245 -18.53 1.98 -15.87
C THR A 245 -17.28 2.27 -16.72
N LYS A 246 -16.53 3.33 -16.38
CA LYS A 246 -15.36 3.81 -17.15
C LYS A 246 -14.03 3.26 -16.65
N VAL A 247 -14.03 2.56 -15.53
CA VAL A 247 -12.85 2.04 -14.85
C VAL A 247 -13.12 0.60 -14.44
N ILE A 248 -12.11 -0.24 -14.58
CA ILE A 248 -12.12 -1.61 -14.06
C ILE A 248 -11.12 -1.65 -12.91
N PRO A 249 -11.50 -1.99 -11.67
CA PRO A 249 -10.51 -2.26 -10.63
C PRO A 249 -9.60 -3.43 -11.01
N PHE A 250 -8.37 -3.46 -10.48
CA PHE A 250 -7.44 -4.56 -10.75
C PHE A 250 -8.02 -5.92 -10.35
N GLU A 251 -8.72 -5.99 -9.21
CA GLU A 251 -9.41 -7.21 -8.75
C GLU A 251 -10.35 -7.79 -9.83
N GLU A 252 -11.22 -6.94 -10.39
CA GLU A 252 -12.16 -7.31 -11.46
C GLU A 252 -11.40 -7.72 -12.73
N TYR A 253 -10.34 -6.98 -13.11
CA TYR A 253 -9.49 -7.32 -14.25
C TYR A 253 -8.82 -8.69 -14.06
N PHE A 254 -8.37 -9.01 -12.85
CA PHE A 254 -7.71 -10.28 -12.55
C PHE A 254 -8.68 -11.46 -12.68
N ILE A 255 -9.91 -11.33 -12.17
CA ILE A 255 -10.97 -12.33 -12.35
C ILE A 255 -11.25 -12.55 -13.85
N ASN A 256 -11.51 -11.46 -14.58
CA ASN A 256 -11.76 -11.51 -16.03
C ASN A 256 -10.58 -12.11 -16.80
N ARG A 257 -9.35 -11.83 -16.35
CA ARG A 257 -8.13 -12.39 -16.94
C ARG A 257 -8.06 -13.90 -16.77
N GLN A 258 -8.36 -14.45 -15.60
CA GLN A 258 -8.33 -15.90 -15.39
C GLN A 258 -9.32 -16.63 -16.30
N GLU A 259 -10.55 -16.12 -16.39
CA GLU A 259 -11.58 -16.68 -17.27
C GLU A 259 -11.16 -16.60 -18.75
N ARG A 260 -10.65 -15.43 -19.15
CA ARG A 260 -10.13 -15.21 -20.51
C ARG A 260 -8.98 -16.15 -20.83
N GLU A 261 -7.98 -16.28 -19.96
CA GLU A 261 -6.84 -17.18 -20.18
C GLU A 261 -7.27 -18.63 -20.31
N GLN A 262 -8.28 -19.06 -19.56
CA GLN A 262 -8.86 -20.40 -19.69
C GLN A 262 -9.51 -20.60 -21.07
N ARG A 263 -10.32 -19.64 -21.52
CA ARG A 263 -10.93 -19.67 -22.86
C ARG A 263 -9.91 -19.58 -23.99
N MET A 264 -8.82 -18.81 -23.80
CA MET A 264 -7.70 -18.75 -24.75
C MET A 264 -6.98 -20.09 -24.85
N LYS A 265 -6.79 -20.82 -23.74
CA LYS A 265 -6.22 -22.17 -23.75
C LYS A 265 -7.11 -23.14 -24.53
N GLU A 266 -8.43 -23.03 -24.40
CA GLU A 266 -9.39 -23.85 -25.17
C GLU A 266 -9.36 -23.50 -26.66
N ALA A 267 -9.38 -22.22 -27.01
CA ALA A 267 -9.24 -21.76 -28.40
C ALA A 267 -7.92 -22.27 -29.03
N LEU A 268 -6.82 -22.23 -28.26
CA LEU A 268 -5.54 -22.76 -28.70
C LEU A 268 -5.57 -24.27 -28.95
N ARG A 269 -6.19 -25.06 -28.06
CA ARG A 269 -6.37 -26.52 -28.23
C ARG A 269 -7.20 -26.87 -29.46
N ASN A 270 -8.16 -26.00 -29.81
CA ASN A 270 -9.06 -26.17 -30.95
C ASN A 270 -8.51 -25.55 -32.25
N TYR A 271 -7.30 -24.97 -32.23
CA TYR A 271 -6.72 -24.21 -33.34
C TYR A 271 -7.62 -23.04 -33.82
N ASP A 272 -8.45 -22.50 -32.94
CA ASP A 272 -9.34 -21.37 -33.22
C ASP A 272 -8.59 -20.05 -33.00
N LYS A 273 -7.87 -19.62 -34.04
CA LYS A 273 -7.14 -18.34 -34.02
C LYS A 273 -8.07 -17.13 -33.84
N GLY A 274 -9.29 -17.18 -34.38
CA GLY A 274 -10.24 -16.06 -34.34
C GLY A 274 -10.61 -15.73 -32.91
N THR A 275 -11.15 -16.73 -32.19
CA THR A 275 -11.50 -16.58 -30.77
C THR A 275 -10.29 -16.23 -29.91
N TYR A 276 -9.12 -16.82 -30.17
CA TYR A 276 -7.90 -16.49 -29.42
C TYR A 276 -7.54 -15.00 -29.54
N CYS A 277 -7.50 -14.47 -30.77
CA CYS A 277 -7.14 -13.07 -30.99
C CYS A 277 -8.20 -12.10 -30.48
N GLU A 278 -9.49 -12.44 -30.57
CA GLU A 278 -10.57 -11.64 -29.97
C GLU A 278 -10.40 -11.51 -28.46
N LEU A 279 -10.12 -12.63 -27.78
CA LEU A 279 -9.87 -12.66 -26.34
C LEU A 279 -8.62 -11.86 -25.97
N GLU A 280 -7.52 -12.00 -26.72
CA GLU A 280 -6.30 -11.22 -26.50
C GLU A 280 -6.55 -9.71 -26.61
N GLN A 281 -7.25 -9.27 -27.67
CA GLN A 281 -7.60 -7.86 -27.87
C GLN A 281 -8.58 -7.35 -26.79
N GLN A 282 -9.50 -8.19 -26.31
CA GLN A 282 -10.33 -7.87 -25.16
C GLN A 282 -9.47 -7.62 -23.92
N GLY A 283 -8.51 -8.50 -23.63
CA GLY A 283 -7.59 -8.35 -22.51
C GLY A 283 -6.78 -7.04 -22.57
N ILE A 284 -6.28 -6.66 -23.76
CA ILE A 284 -5.57 -5.39 -23.97
C ILE A 284 -6.47 -4.17 -23.72
N LYS A 285 -7.76 -4.26 -24.09
CA LYS A 285 -8.73 -3.18 -23.86
C LYS A 285 -9.05 -3.02 -22.37
N GLU A 286 -9.32 -4.11 -21.67
CA GLU A 286 -9.60 -4.12 -20.22
C GLU A 286 -8.39 -3.60 -19.43
N ALA A 287 -7.19 -4.06 -19.77
CA ALA A 287 -5.91 -3.60 -19.23
C ALA A 287 -5.79 -2.07 -19.19
N LYS A 288 -6.16 -1.38 -20.29
CA LYS A 288 -6.11 0.10 -20.40
C LYS A 288 -7.16 0.82 -19.55
N GLN A 289 -8.17 0.11 -19.05
CA GLN A 289 -9.22 0.66 -18.19
C GLN A 289 -8.91 0.49 -16.70
N VAL A 290 -7.84 -0.22 -16.36
CA VAL A 290 -7.44 -0.40 -14.95
C VAL A 290 -6.90 0.89 -14.38
N ALA A 291 -7.50 1.41 -13.32
CA ALA A 291 -7.07 2.67 -12.69
C ALA A 291 -7.05 2.67 -11.15
N ALA A 292 -7.58 1.61 -10.53
CA ALA A 292 -7.72 1.46 -9.08
C ALA A 292 -7.51 -0.02 -8.72
N GLU A 293 -7.24 -0.31 -7.45
CA GLU A 293 -6.98 -1.67 -7.00
C GLU A 293 -8.26 -2.49 -6.86
N SER A 294 -9.21 -1.98 -6.09
CA SER A 294 -10.46 -2.64 -5.77
C SER A 294 -11.66 -1.72 -6.02
N TRP A 295 -12.87 -2.27 -5.85
CA TRP A 295 -14.08 -1.46 -5.84
C TRP A 295 -14.12 -0.45 -4.69
N TYR A 296 -13.42 -0.74 -3.58
CA TYR A 296 -13.31 0.15 -2.43
C TYR A 296 -12.39 1.34 -2.71
N SER A 297 -11.34 1.16 -3.52
CA SER A 297 -10.48 2.24 -4.03
C SER A 297 -11.24 3.33 -4.78
N LEU A 298 -12.46 3.04 -5.27
CA LEU A 298 -13.29 4.02 -5.98
C LEU A 298 -14.12 4.91 -5.04
N THR A 299 -13.94 4.80 -3.72
CA THR A 299 -14.64 5.64 -2.74
C THR A 299 -14.11 7.06 -2.75
N ASP A 300 -12.79 7.21 -2.60
CA ASP A 300 -12.07 8.49 -2.67
C ASP A 300 -10.56 8.25 -2.84
N ALA A 301 -9.80 9.34 -2.96
CA ALA A 301 -8.34 9.28 -3.13
C ALA A 301 -7.60 8.72 -1.90
N VAL A 302 -8.19 8.82 -0.69
CA VAL A 302 -7.59 8.31 0.55
C VAL A 302 -7.62 6.79 0.52
N GLU A 303 -8.78 6.20 0.23
CA GLU A 303 -8.93 4.75 0.11
C GLU A 303 -8.22 4.17 -1.11
N ASP A 304 -8.17 4.90 -2.23
CA ASP A 304 -7.40 4.49 -3.42
C ASP A 304 -5.91 4.33 -3.10
N LYS A 305 -5.33 5.31 -2.40
CA LYS A 305 -3.93 5.26 -1.98
C LYS A 305 -3.66 4.13 -1.00
N ALA A 306 -4.54 3.92 -0.01
CA ALA A 306 -4.39 2.84 0.96
C ALA A 306 -4.50 1.46 0.33
N GLU A 307 -5.47 1.25 -0.56
CA GLU A 307 -5.61 0.01 -1.33
C GLU A 307 -4.40 -0.25 -2.22
N MET A 308 -3.90 0.77 -2.93
CA MET A 308 -2.65 0.66 -3.70
C MET A 308 -1.46 0.29 -2.79
N GLY A 309 -1.41 0.85 -1.58
CA GLY A 309 -0.41 0.57 -0.56
C GLY A 309 -0.40 -0.88 -0.06
N THR A 310 -1.56 -1.57 -0.06
CA THR A 310 -1.63 -2.99 0.31
C THR A 310 -0.74 -3.87 -0.57
N ASN A 311 -0.55 -3.45 -1.83
CA ASN A 311 0.23 -4.16 -2.81
C ASN A 311 1.72 -3.90 -2.70
N PHE A 312 2.20 -2.85 -2.03
CA PHE A 312 3.64 -2.53 -1.98
C PHE A 312 4.47 -3.69 -1.44
N TYR A 313 3.84 -4.51 -0.61
CA TYR A 313 4.40 -5.72 -0.03
C TYR A 313 3.51 -6.94 -0.25
N ALA A 314 2.86 -7.13 -1.40
CA ALA A 314 2.27 -8.44 -1.75
C ALA A 314 3.34 -9.55 -1.96
N GLY A 315 4.46 -9.47 -1.24
CA GLY A 315 5.68 -10.19 -1.50
C GLY A 315 6.14 -9.95 -2.94
N PRO A 316 6.68 -10.97 -3.60
CA PRO A 316 7.20 -10.81 -4.94
C PRO A 316 6.16 -10.42 -6.02
N TYR A 317 4.85 -10.37 -5.75
CA TYR A 317 3.84 -10.28 -6.82
C TYR A 317 3.35 -8.86 -7.14
N SER A 318 3.74 -7.86 -6.35
CA SER A 318 3.21 -6.49 -6.46
C SER A 318 3.45 -5.81 -7.80
N TYR A 319 4.65 -5.97 -8.35
CA TYR A 319 4.98 -5.39 -9.65
C TYR A 319 4.50 -6.27 -10.83
N GLU A 320 4.25 -7.56 -10.57
CA GLU A 320 3.61 -8.43 -11.56
C GLU A 320 2.20 -7.94 -11.90
N ILE A 321 1.46 -7.42 -10.91
CA ILE A 321 0.14 -6.78 -11.08
C ILE A 321 0.23 -5.58 -12.05
N ILE A 322 1.22 -4.72 -11.85
CA ILE A 322 1.45 -3.52 -12.68
C ILE A 322 1.83 -3.93 -14.11
N GLU A 323 2.77 -4.86 -14.26
CA GLU A 323 3.20 -5.36 -15.58
C GLU A 323 2.09 -6.14 -16.30
N ALA A 324 1.26 -6.87 -15.55
CA ALA A 324 0.13 -7.64 -16.09
C ALA A 324 -0.98 -6.75 -16.62
N THR A 325 -1.23 -5.60 -16.00
CA THR A 325 -2.25 -4.66 -16.45
C THR A 325 -1.76 -3.79 -17.59
N LYS A 326 -0.46 -3.50 -17.69
CA LYS A 326 0.10 -2.51 -18.63
C LYS A 326 -0.64 -1.16 -18.57
N SER A 327 -1.32 -0.84 -17.47
CA SER A 327 -2.07 0.39 -17.32
C SER A 327 -1.14 1.54 -16.96
N PRO A 328 -1.08 2.62 -17.78
CA PRO A 328 -0.28 3.79 -17.42
C PRO A 328 -0.81 4.46 -16.14
N VAL A 329 -2.13 4.58 -15.97
CA VAL A 329 -2.71 5.25 -14.79
C VAL A 329 -2.34 4.51 -13.52
N TYR A 330 -2.56 3.19 -13.49
CA TYR A 330 -2.26 2.36 -12.33
C TYR A 330 -0.75 2.34 -12.02
N LYS A 331 0.11 2.19 -13.04
CA LYS A 331 1.58 2.28 -12.89
C LYS A 331 2.02 3.62 -12.31
N ASN A 332 1.47 4.73 -12.82
CA ASN A 332 1.89 6.07 -12.38
C ASN A 332 1.52 6.35 -10.93
N LYS A 333 0.33 5.91 -10.51
CA LYS A 333 -0.11 6.01 -9.11
C LYS A 333 0.84 5.27 -8.18
N PHE A 334 1.16 4.02 -8.51
CA PHE A 334 2.13 3.23 -7.77
C PHE A 334 3.51 3.92 -7.71
N HIS A 335 4.03 4.39 -8.84
CA HIS A 335 5.31 5.08 -8.89
C HIS A 335 5.33 6.39 -8.08
N LEU A 336 4.26 7.19 -8.11
CA LEU A 336 4.16 8.41 -7.32
C LEU A 336 4.26 8.11 -5.82
N LEU A 337 3.47 7.16 -5.34
CA LEU A 337 3.48 6.77 -3.92
C LEU A 337 4.83 6.17 -3.49
N MET A 338 5.45 5.33 -4.33
CA MET A 338 6.80 4.83 -4.10
C MET A 338 7.84 5.95 -4.09
N ALA A 339 7.71 6.96 -4.95
CA ALA A 339 8.64 8.09 -4.99
C ALA A 339 8.56 8.95 -3.71
N ARG A 340 7.37 9.10 -3.13
CA ARG A 340 7.20 9.78 -1.83
C ARG A 340 7.89 9.04 -0.70
N ILE A 341 7.78 7.71 -0.68
CA ILE A 341 8.53 6.88 0.28
C ILE A 341 10.03 6.96 -0.01
N TYR A 342 10.45 6.91 -1.28
CA TYR A 342 11.86 6.93 -1.68
C TYR A 342 12.55 8.23 -1.23
N HIS A 343 11.84 9.35 -1.32
CA HIS A 343 12.33 10.66 -0.90
C HIS A 343 12.81 10.68 0.56
N VAL A 344 12.10 9.98 1.45
CA VAL A 344 12.39 9.98 2.90
C VAL A 344 13.11 8.71 3.38
N ALA A 345 12.86 7.58 2.73
CA ALA A 345 13.31 6.26 3.13
C ALA A 345 13.72 5.41 1.90
N PRO A 346 14.77 5.82 1.16
CA PRO A 346 15.12 5.23 -0.14
C PRO A 346 15.46 3.74 -0.06
N ASN A 347 16.02 3.27 1.05
CA ASN A 347 16.39 1.86 1.22
C ASN A 347 15.17 0.93 1.27
N ILE A 348 14.03 1.39 1.77
CA ILE A 348 12.78 0.62 1.78
C ILE A 348 12.34 0.35 0.33
N VAL A 349 12.26 1.40 -0.48
CA VAL A 349 11.81 1.30 -1.88
C VAL A 349 12.80 0.52 -2.74
N ARG A 350 14.11 0.70 -2.50
CA ARG A 350 15.14 -0.12 -3.16
C ARG A 350 14.99 -1.60 -2.85
N TYR A 351 14.67 -1.95 -1.60
CA TYR A 351 14.41 -3.33 -1.23
C TYR A 351 13.13 -3.84 -1.89
N PHE A 352 12.01 -3.10 -1.83
CA PHE A 352 10.75 -3.50 -2.47
C PHE A 352 10.92 -3.71 -3.98
N ALA A 353 11.67 -2.81 -4.65
CA ALA A 353 12.01 -2.98 -6.04
C ALA A 353 12.87 -4.23 -6.25
N ALA A 354 13.90 -4.46 -5.44
CA ALA A 354 14.80 -5.60 -5.62
C ALA A 354 14.14 -6.96 -5.32
N SER A 355 13.19 -7.02 -4.38
CA SER A 355 12.51 -8.25 -3.93
C SER A 355 11.30 -8.64 -4.78
N ARG A 356 10.93 -7.82 -5.79
CA ARG A 356 9.81 -8.13 -6.67
C ARG A 356 10.13 -9.35 -7.55
N ARG A 357 9.14 -10.20 -7.82
CA ARG A 357 9.18 -11.15 -8.93
C ARG A 357 8.69 -10.45 -10.18
N ILE A 358 9.29 -10.87 -11.28
CA ILE A 358 8.78 -10.61 -12.60
C ILE A 358 8.56 -12.00 -13.19
N SER A 359 7.31 -12.46 -13.16
CA SER A 359 6.92 -13.61 -13.97
C SER A 359 6.85 -13.10 -15.41
N PRO A 360 7.71 -13.58 -16.34
CA PRO A 360 7.60 -13.17 -17.73
C PRO A 360 6.21 -13.55 -18.23
N MET A 361 5.42 -12.56 -18.63
CA MET A 361 4.14 -12.84 -19.28
C MET A 361 4.41 -13.71 -20.52
N PRO A 362 3.70 -14.83 -20.69
CA PRO A 362 3.87 -15.67 -21.87
C PRO A 362 3.69 -14.82 -23.12
N LYS A 363 4.58 -14.98 -24.11
CA LYS A 363 4.34 -14.37 -25.41
C LYS A 363 3.04 -14.93 -25.99
N PRO A 364 2.24 -14.12 -26.69
CA PRO A 364 1.06 -14.59 -27.40
C PRO A 364 1.41 -15.76 -28.32
N ALA A 365 0.54 -16.78 -28.36
CA ALA A 365 0.73 -17.95 -29.20
C ALA A 365 0.50 -17.64 -30.70
N TYR A 366 -0.26 -16.58 -30.97
CA TYR A 366 -0.51 -16.07 -32.31
C TYR A 366 -0.10 -14.60 -32.39
N ASP A 367 0.31 -14.18 -33.59
CA ASP A 367 0.35 -12.76 -33.95
C ASP A 367 -1.08 -12.29 -34.22
N CYS A 368 -1.59 -11.46 -33.31
CA CYS A 368 -2.92 -10.86 -33.29
C CYS A 368 -2.88 -9.35 -33.57
N ASP A 369 -1.75 -8.81 -34.07
CA ASP A 369 -1.58 -7.40 -34.47
C ASP A 369 -2.12 -7.11 -35.89
N LYS A 370 -3.12 -7.86 -36.36
CA LYS A 370 -3.71 -7.74 -37.70
C LYS A 370 -5.20 -7.48 -37.69
#